data_AF-A0A424YGF6-F1
#
_entry.id   AF-A0A424YGF6-F1
#
_cell.length_a   1.000
_cell.length_b   1.000
_cell.length_c   1.000
_cell.angle_alpha   90.00
_cell.angle_beta   90.00
_cell.angle_gamma   90.00
#
_symmetry.space_group_name_H-M   'P 1'
#
loop_
_entity.id
_entity.type
_entity.pdbx_description
1 polymer ?
#
loop_
_entity_poly.entity_id
_entity_poly.type
_entity_poly.pdbx_seq_one_letter_code
_entity_poly.pdbx_strand_id
1 'polypeptide(L)'
;MVNNNEKDKSSQVTEFSKEAGYYLQKGVHCLNRSQLKKALKYFRKTIETDPHNTYTHYNIAYILSRIDYLKDINETFQEILGTTYNLPEASFLAAIYYSLTGEMDLAEKELEKFLEIAPEGEIMEEAREMLNLLSGEEEIYENLSYIKLSEKYEGVIQTVKEKVKRNLECPFFRVKMLENLYQLDDDLTSNIIFLYGLAENSTIAERVLRHFIKSSWAKEMHKELAMLALRDIGAEEPYEVMMENRIVKVTLKEYFERIPQWEPQWYQVMEKALENIKYNKYHSKTMEGELKEVWNQYIKVAYPEIPPVRDINLWSAALEYLTFKKRGINLNHKEISLKYRVFPEELLEKYKEMGQALSR
;
A
#
# COMPACT_ATOMS: atom_id res chain seq x y z
N MET A 1 38.14 -65.24 -24.17
CA MET A 1 37.90 -64.06 -23.30
C MET A 1 37.81 -62.87 -24.25
N VAL A 2 36.65 -62.48 -24.81
CA VAL A 2 35.52 -61.73 -24.20
C VAL A 2 36.08 -60.49 -23.47
N ASN A 3 35.80 -59.22 -23.79
CA ASN A 3 34.86 -58.58 -24.73
C ASN A 3 35.29 -57.12 -25.01
N ASN A 4 34.66 -56.52 -26.01
CA ASN A 4 34.69 -55.12 -26.46
C ASN A 4 34.42 -54.06 -25.37
N ASN A 5 34.98 -52.85 -25.56
CA ASN A 5 34.29 -51.54 -25.65
C ASN A 5 35.37 -50.43 -25.66
N GLU A 6 35.74 -49.84 -26.80
CA GLU A 6 35.04 -48.75 -27.51
C GLU A 6 34.46 -47.63 -26.63
N LYS A 7 34.97 -46.42 -26.88
CA LYS A 7 34.33 -45.09 -26.94
C LYS A 7 32.96 -44.93 -26.27
N ASP A 8 32.82 -43.90 -25.43
CA ASP A 8 32.19 -42.61 -25.77
C ASP A 8 31.63 -41.92 -24.49
N LYS A 9 31.81 -40.60 -24.43
CA LYS A 9 31.07 -39.61 -23.60
C LYS A 9 30.83 -39.88 -22.11
N SER A 10 31.44 -39.06 -21.28
CA SER A 10 30.64 -38.03 -20.60
C SER A 10 31.46 -36.76 -20.38
N SER A 11 31.21 -35.79 -21.24
CA SER A 11 31.35 -34.38 -20.93
C SER A 11 30.67 -34.10 -19.59
N GLN A 12 31.44 -33.99 -18.51
CA GLN A 12 30.98 -33.38 -17.27
C GLN A 12 30.87 -31.88 -17.54
N VAL A 13 29.77 -31.52 -18.20
CA VAL A 13 29.21 -30.19 -18.18
C VAL A 13 28.87 -29.95 -16.71
N THR A 14 29.76 -29.26 -16.01
CA THR A 14 29.39 -28.59 -14.77
C THR A 14 28.34 -27.57 -15.17
N GLU A 15 27.08 -27.96 -15.00
CA GLU A 15 25.94 -27.09 -15.16
C GLU A 15 26.17 -25.92 -14.22
N PHE A 16 26.59 -24.78 -14.78
CA PHE A 16 26.69 -23.52 -14.06
C PHE A 16 25.32 -23.24 -13.47
N SER A 17 25.16 -23.57 -12.18
CA SER A 17 24.01 -23.15 -11.38
C SER A 17 23.90 -21.63 -11.56
N LYS A 18 22.89 -21.20 -12.31
CA LYS A 18 22.67 -19.78 -12.54
C LYS A 18 22.09 -19.21 -11.25
N GLU A 19 22.71 -18.16 -10.73
CA GLU A 19 22.28 -17.47 -9.51
C GLU A 19 20.82 -16.98 -9.62
N ALA A 20 20.10 -16.97 -8.50
CA ALA A 20 18.70 -16.54 -8.40
C ALA A 20 18.42 -15.19 -9.11
N GLY A 21 19.37 -14.25 -9.00
CA GLY A 21 19.32 -12.95 -9.66
C GLY A 21 19.27 -13.01 -11.19
N TYR A 22 19.91 -14.01 -11.81
CA TYR A 22 19.83 -14.19 -13.28
C TYR A 22 18.41 -14.57 -13.70
N TYR A 23 17.80 -15.53 -13.01
CA TYR A 23 16.44 -15.97 -13.30
C TYR A 23 15.44 -14.86 -13.03
N LEU A 24 15.66 -14.09 -11.97
CA LEU A 24 14.83 -12.94 -11.62
C LEU A 24 14.83 -11.91 -12.76
N GLN A 25 16.01 -11.50 -13.23
CA GLN A 25 16.15 -10.55 -14.33
C GLN A 25 15.52 -11.06 -15.63
N LYS A 26 15.64 -12.36 -15.92
CA LYS A 26 14.99 -12.97 -17.09
C LYS A 26 13.46 -13.00 -16.96
N GLY A 27 12.95 -13.26 -15.76
CA GLY A 27 11.53 -13.22 -15.44
C GLY A 27 10.95 -11.83 -15.67
N VAL A 28 11.56 -10.80 -15.09
CA VAL A 28 11.17 -9.39 -15.27
C VAL A 28 11.24 -8.98 -16.74
N HIS A 29 12.31 -9.34 -17.46
CA HIS A 29 12.44 -9.05 -18.89
C HIS A 29 11.33 -9.68 -19.73
N CYS A 30 10.89 -10.90 -19.39
CA CYS A 30 9.78 -11.56 -20.06
C CYS A 30 8.43 -10.93 -19.69
N LEU A 31 8.25 -10.55 -18.42
CA LEU A 31 7.04 -9.89 -17.91
C LEU A 31 6.81 -8.55 -18.63
N ASN A 32 7.86 -7.73 -18.77
CA ASN A 32 7.83 -6.45 -19.48
C ASN A 32 7.48 -6.57 -20.98
N ARG A 33 7.58 -7.77 -21.55
CA ARG A 33 7.19 -8.08 -22.93
C ARG A 33 5.86 -8.83 -23.01
N SER A 34 5.10 -8.86 -21.91
CA SER A 34 3.83 -9.58 -21.76
C SER A 34 3.94 -11.09 -22.04
N GLN A 35 5.14 -11.67 -21.91
CA GLN A 35 5.37 -13.10 -22.13
C GLN A 35 5.12 -13.88 -20.83
N LEU A 36 3.88 -13.82 -20.33
CA LEU A 36 3.49 -14.28 -18.98
C LEU A 36 3.95 -15.72 -18.67
N LYS A 37 3.71 -16.67 -19.58
CA LYS A 37 4.14 -18.07 -19.40
C LYS A 37 5.66 -18.24 -19.28
N LYS A 38 6.45 -17.44 -20.02
CA LYS A 38 7.91 -17.48 -19.94
C LYS A 38 8.42 -16.76 -18.69
N ALA A 39 7.78 -15.66 -18.32
CA ALA A 39 8.07 -14.95 -17.08
C ALA A 39 7.87 -15.88 -15.88
N LEU A 40 6.74 -16.57 -15.82
CA LEU A 40 6.43 -17.56 -14.78
C LEU A 40 7.48 -18.68 -14.71
N LYS A 41 7.93 -19.21 -15.86
CA LYS A 41 9.00 -20.21 -15.89
C LYS A 41 10.31 -19.72 -15.27
N TYR A 42 10.66 -18.46 -15.48
CA TYR A 42 11.87 -17.88 -14.90
C TYR A 42 11.71 -17.57 -13.42
N PHE A 43 10.56 -17.05 -13.00
CA PHE A 43 10.30 -16.80 -11.58
C PHE A 43 10.22 -18.08 -10.75
N ARG A 44 9.70 -19.18 -11.30
CA ARG A 44 9.79 -20.51 -10.66
C ARG A 44 11.23 -20.93 -10.37
N LYS A 45 12.13 -20.69 -11.32
CA LYS A 45 13.56 -20.96 -11.10
C LYS A 45 14.20 -20.02 -10.07
N THR A 46 13.67 -18.81 -9.92
CA THR A 46 14.12 -17.89 -8.86
C THR A 46 13.74 -18.42 -7.48
N ILE A 47 12.49 -18.82 -7.27
CA ILE A 47 12.03 -19.36 -5.97
C ILE A 47 12.67 -20.72 -5.63
N GLU A 48 13.03 -21.54 -6.63
CA GLU A 48 13.82 -22.77 -6.43
C GLU A 48 15.20 -22.47 -5.83
N THR A 49 15.76 -21.29 -6.13
CA THR A 49 17.11 -20.88 -5.70
C THR A 49 17.12 -19.91 -4.51
N ASP A 50 16.05 -19.13 -4.35
CA ASP A 50 15.86 -18.09 -3.33
C ASP A 50 14.37 -18.06 -2.92
N PRO A 51 13.95 -18.97 -2.03
CA PRO A 51 12.55 -19.10 -1.61
C PRO A 51 12.01 -17.87 -0.87
N HIS A 52 12.89 -17.05 -0.28
CA HIS A 52 12.52 -15.90 0.54
C HIS A 52 12.32 -14.60 -0.26
N ASN A 53 12.47 -14.66 -1.58
CA ASN A 53 12.37 -13.51 -2.46
C ASN A 53 10.92 -12.99 -2.61
N THR A 54 10.46 -12.16 -1.69
CA THR A 54 9.09 -11.57 -1.68
C THR A 54 8.74 -10.90 -3.01
N TYR A 55 9.69 -10.21 -3.65
CA TYR A 55 9.52 -9.60 -4.97
C TYR A 55 9.16 -10.63 -6.06
N THR A 56 9.75 -11.82 -6.02
CA THR A 56 9.41 -12.91 -6.95
C THR A 56 8.02 -13.47 -6.68
N HIS A 57 7.65 -13.62 -5.40
CA HIS A 57 6.31 -14.03 -5.00
C HIS A 57 5.23 -13.08 -5.53
N TYR A 58 5.42 -11.77 -5.37
CA TYR A 58 4.52 -10.76 -5.95
C TYR A 58 4.40 -10.89 -7.47
N ASN A 59 5.50 -11.04 -8.18
CA ASN A 59 5.47 -11.18 -9.64
C ASN A 59 4.77 -12.48 -10.10
N ILE A 60 4.91 -13.58 -9.35
CA ILE A 60 4.18 -14.82 -9.60
C ILE A 60 2.68 -14.60 -9.37
N ALA A 61 2.29 -14.06 -8.22
CA ALA A 61 0.89 -13.78 -7.89
C ALA A 61 0.22 -12.83 -8.90
N TYR A 62 0.94 -11.78 -9.30
CA TYR A 62 0.51 -10.87 -10.36
C TYR A 62 0.32 -11.59 -11.70
N ILE A 63 1.27 -12.43 -12.12
CA ILE A 63 1.09 -13.20 -13.36
C ILE A 63 -0.13 -14.11 -13.26
N LEU A 64 -0.36 -14.76 -12.12
CA LEU A 64 -1.47 -15.66 -11.91
C LEU A 64 -2.82 -14.92 -11.93
N SER A 65 -2.94 -13.76 -11.28
CA SER A 65 -4.15 -12.93 -11.33
C SER A 65 -4.45 -12.41 -12.74
N ARG A 66 -3.43 -12.29 -13.60
CA ARG A 66 -3.58 -11.90 -15.01
C ARG A 66 -3.84 -13.07 -15.96
N ILE A 67 -3.60 -14.31 -15.54
CA ILE A 67 -3.82 -15.53 -16.33
C ILE A 67 -5.31 -15.96 -16.35
N ASP A 68 -6.18 -15.27 -15.61
CA ASP A 68 -7.63 -15.50 -15.48
C ASP A 68 -8.41 -15.64 -16.81
N TYR A 69 -7.81 -15.24 -17.94
CA TYR A 69 -8.33 -15.55 -19.28
C TYR A 69 -8.13 -17.01 -19.76
N LEU A 70 -7.44 -17.87 -19.01
CA LEU A 70 -7.06 -19.22 -19.41
C LEU A 70 -7.34 -20.26 -18.30
N LYS A 71 -8.62 -20.52 -18.00
CA LYS A 71 -9.28 -21.75 -17.45
C LYS A 71 -8.62 -22.68 -16.38
N ASP A 72 -7.33 -22.61 -16.06
CA ASP A 72 -6.54 -23.57 -15.24
C ASP A 72 -5.72 -22.86 -14.14
N ILE A 73 -6.28 -21.82 -13.51
CA ILE A 73 -5.60 -21.14 -12.39
C ILE A 73 -5.36 -22.12 -11.23
N ASN A 74 -6.36 -22.91 -10.85
CA ASN A 74 -6.25 -23.84 -9.73
C ASN A 74 -5.19 -24.92 -9.96
N GLU A 75 -5.05 -25.45 -11.19
CA GLU A 75 -4.00 -26.44 -11.49
C GLU A 75 -2.61 -25.80 -11.48
N THR A 76 -2.46 -24.61 -12.05
CA THR A 76 -1.18 -23.89 -12.07
C THR A 76 -0.76 -23.46 -10.66
N PHE A 77 -1.72 -23.02 -9.85
CA PHE A 77 -1.54 -22.65 -8.45
C PHE A 77 -1.14 -23.86 -7.61
N GLN A 78 -1.84 -24.99 -7.75
CA GLN A 78 -1.50 -26.25 -7.08
C GLN A 78 -0.17 -26.83 -7.54
N GLU A 79 0.22 -26.67 -8.81
CA GLU A 79 1.54 -27.08 -9.29
C GLU A 79 2.65 -26.21 -8.66
N ILE A 80 2.47 -24.89 -8.57
CA ILE A 80 3.41 -23.96 -7.93
C ILE A 80 3.57 -24.31 -6.44
N LEU A 81 2.46 -24.48 -5.74
CA LEU A 81 2.43 -24.76 -4.31
C LEU A 81 2.87 -26.19 -3.98
N GLY A 82 2.57 -27.18 -4.83
CA GLY A 82 2.82 -28.59 -4.59
C GLY A 82 4.19 -29.12 -5.00
N THR A 83 4.93 -28.40 -5.87
CA THR A 83 6.24 -28.89 -6.39
C THR A 83 7.46 -28.08 -5.92
N THR A 84 7.25 -26.88 -5.38
CA THR A 84 8.36 -25.91 -5.18
C THR A 84 8.41 -25.24 -3.81
N TYR A 85 7.36 -25.32 -2.99
CA TYR A 85 7.30 -24.55 -1.75
C TYR A 85 7.37 -25.41 -0.49
N ASN A 86 8.16 -24.92 0.47
CA ASN A 86 7.97 -25.24 1.88
C ASN A 86 6.63 -24.62 2.32
N LEU A 87 5.92 -25.27 3.26
CA LEU A 87 4.56 -24.90 3.66
C LEU A 87 4.33 -23.39 3.99
N PRO A 88 5.29 -22.64 4.58
CA PRO A 88 5.11 -21.22 4.86
C PRO A 88 5.05 -20.36 3.59
N GLU A 89 6.05 -20.41 2.73
CA GLU A 89 6.18 -19.54 1.56
C GLU A 89 5.04 -19.75 0.55
N ALA A 90 4.49 -20.96 0.50
CA ALA A 90 3.25 -21.27 -0.20
C ALA A 90 2.05 -20.46 0.32
N SER A 91 1.90 -20.38 1.64
CA SER A 91 0.81 -19.65 2.29
C SER A 91 0.97 -18.15 2.07
N PHE A 92 2.20 -17.62 2.14
CA PHE A 92 2.48 -16.21 1.82
C PHE A 92 2.18 -15.87 0.34
N LEU A 93 2.59 -16.71 -0.61
CA LEU A 93 2.25 -16.52 -2.02
C LEU A 93 0.73 -16.52 -2.24
N ALA A 94 0.02 -17.42 -1.55
CA ALA A 94 -1.43 -17.52 -1.66
C ALA A 94 -2.12 -16.27 -1.12
N ALA A 95 -1.64 -15.74 0.00
CA ALA A 95 -2.13 -14.47 0.55
C ALA A 95 -2.00 -13.31 -0.44
N ILE A 96 -0.83 -13.14 -1.08
CA ILE A 96 -0.64 -12.10 -2.10
C ILE A 96 -1.62 -12.29 -3.26
N TYR A 97 -1.77 -13.52 -3.74
CA TYR A 97 -2.68 -13.83 -4.84
C TYR A 97 -4.13 -13.44 -4.49
N TYR A 98 -4.64 -13.87 -3.34
CA TYR A 98 -5.99 -13.54 -2.90
C TYR A 98 -6.19 -12.05 -2.67
N SER A 99 -5.17 -11.35 -2.17
CA SER A 99 -5.18 -9.88 -2.05
C SER A 99 -5.34 -9.21 -3.42
N LEU A 100 -4.60 -9.67 -4.43
CA LEU A 100 -4.69 -9.14 -5.81
C LEU A 100 -6.00 -9.48 -6.52
N THR A 101 -6.67 -10.59 -6.18
CA THR A 101 -7.97 -10.96 -6.75
C THR A 101 -9.16 -10.40 -5.96
N GLY A 102 -8.91 -9.74 -4.83
CA GLY A 102 -9.93 -9.11 -3.99
C GLY A 102 -10.59 -10.03 -2.97
N GLU A 103 -10.05 -11.24 -2.78
CA GLU A 103 -10.53 -12.27 -1.85
C GLU A 103 -9.92 -12.05 -0.44
N MET A 104 -10.21 -10.89 0.16
CA MET A 104 -9.52 -10.41 1.38
C MET A 104 -9.59 -11.36 2.57
N ASP A 105 -10.74 -11.99 2.82
CA ASP A 105 -10.91 -12.95 3.93
C ASP A 105 -10.01 -14.21 3.76
N LEU A 106 -9.72 -14.60 2.51
CA LEU A 106 -8.79 -15.72 2.22
C LEU A 106 -7.33 -15.28 2.33
N ALA A 107 -7.04 -14.03 1.94
CA ALA A 107 -5.71 -13.45 2.09
C ALA A 107 -5.28 -13.37 3.56
N GLU A 108 -6.16 -12.85 4.42
CA GLU A 108 -5.97 -12.76 5.87
C GLU A 108 -5.66 -14.14 6.48
N LYS A 109 -6.50 -15.13 6.17
CA LYS A 109 -6.34 -16.50 6.67
C LYS A 109 -5.02 -17.15 6.26
N GLU A 110 -4.55 -16.95 5.03
CA GLU A 110 -3.28 -17.52 4.58
C GLU A 110 -2.07 -16.80 5.20
N LEU A 111 -2.18 -15.51 5.55
CA LEU A 111 -1.15 -14.78 6.31
C LEU A 111 -1.08 -15.24 7.76
N GLU A 112 -2.22 -15.41 8.43
CA GLU A 112 -2.27 -15.96 9.79
C GLU A 112 -1.59 -17.34 9.83
N LYS A 113 -1.95 -18.21 8.89
CA LYS A 113 -1.33 -19.53 8.73
C LYS A 113 0.17 -19.45 8.43
N PHE A 114 0.61 -18.50 7.61
CA PHE A 114 2.04 -18.28 7.39
C PHE A 114 2.76 -17.93 8.69
N LEU A 115 2.23 -16.97 9.46
CA LEU A 115 2.82 -16.49 10.72
C LEU A 115 2.79 -17.53 11.84
N GLU A 116 1.81 -18.45 11.84
CA GLU A 116 1.77 -19.60 12.75
C GLU A 116 2.91 -20.59 12.49
N ILE A 117 3.26 -20.81 11.21
CA ILE A 117 4.26 -21.81 10.82
C ILE A 117 5.67 -21.22 10.82
N ALA A 118 5.82 -19.94 10.41
CA ALA A 118 7.07 -19.21 10.35
C ALA A 118 6.98 -17.89 11.14
N PRO A 119 7.03 -17.95 12.49
CA PRO A 119 6.93 -16.76 13.34
C PRO A 119 8.17 -15.86 13.30
N GLU A 120 9.27 -16.31 12.68
CA GLU A 120 10.53 -15.60 12.48
C GLU A 120 11.04 -15.88 11.06
N GLY A 121 11.69 -14.89 10.42
CA GLY A 121 12.28 -15.06 9.08
C GLY A 121 12.17 -13.81 8.21
N GLU A 122 12.83 -13.83 7.05
CA GLU A 122 12.94 -12.66 6.16
C GLU A 122 11.60 -12.20 5.56
N ILE A 123 10.60 -13.08 5.45
CA ILE A 123 9.25 -12.76 4.92
C ILE A 123 8.27 -12.34 6.06
N MET A 124 8.66 -12.57 7.32
CA MET A 124 7.76 -12.43 8.47
C MET A 124 7.25 -11.00 8.65
N GLU A 125 8.13 -10.01 8.49
CA GLU A 125 7.76 -8.61 8.61
C GLU A 125 6.80 -8.19 7.49
N GLU A 126 7.04 -8.60 6.24
CA GLU A 126 6.14 -8.33 5.11
C GLU A 126 4.77 -8.98 5.30
N ALA A 127 4.70 -10.18 5.88
CA ALA A 127 3.44 -10.84 6.17
C ALA A 127 2.64 -10.14 7.27
N ARG A 128 3.31 -9.63 8.32
CA ARG A 128 2.67 -8.81 9.36
C ARG A 128 2.16 -7.49 8.81
N GLU A 129 2.96 -6.80 7.98
CA GLU A 129 2.54 -5.57 7.34
C GLU A 129 1.30 -5.79 6.46
N MET A 130 1.29 -6.86 5.65
CA MET A 130 0.13 -7.21 4.82
C MET A 130 -1.10 -7.57 5.67
N LEU A 131 -0.91 -8.28 6.78
CA LEU A 131 -2.00 -8.67 7.67
C LEU A 131 -2.60 -7.44 8.35
N ASN A 132 -1.78 -6.49 8.80
CA ASN A 132 -2.23 -5.22 9.38
C ASN A 132 -3.02 -4.37 8.37
N LEU A 133 -2.57 -4.34 7.11
CA LEU A 133 -3.30 -3.67 6.03
C LEU A 133 -4.67 -4.31 5.75
N LEU A 134 -4.78 -5.64 5.88
CA LEU A 134 -6.01 -6.39 5.64
C LEU A 134 -6.97 -6.38 6.84
N SER A 135 -6.45 -6.40 8.06
CA SER A 135 -7.23 -6.40 9.31
C SER A 135 -7.87 -5.05 9.62
N GLY A 136 -7.51 -4.00 8.88
CA GLY A 136 -8.09 -2.67 9.06
C GLY A 136 -7.70 -2.02 10.39
N GLU A 137 -6.64 -2.53 11.04
CA GLU A 137 -5.84 -1.74 11.99
C GLU A 137 -5.14 -0.65 11.16
N GLU A 138 -5.89 0.40 10.86
CA GLU A 138 -5.38 1.68 10.38
C GLU A 138 -4.48 2.27 11.47
N GLU A 139 -3.27 1.73 11.59
CA GLU A 139 -2.19 2.45 12.22
C GLU A 139 -1.78 3.57 11.27
N ILE A 140 -2.21 4.76 11.67
CA ILE A 140 -1.89 6.05 11.09
C ILE A 140 -0.40 6.15 10.87
N TYR A 141 0.04 5.90 9.65
CA TYR A 141 1.42 6.10 9.25
C TYR A 141 1.50 6.76 7.87
N GLU A 142 0.72 7.82 7.67
CA GLU A 142 0.73 8.66 6.44
C GLU A 142 2.00 9.51 6.26
N ASN A 143 3.08 9.29 7.02
CA ASN A 143 4.39 9.92 6.76
C ASN A 143 5.60 8.97 6.87
N LEU A 144 5.38 7.66 7.01
CA LEU A 144 6.46 6.71 7.32
C LEU A 144 6.99 5.89 6.16
N SER A 145 6.39 5.91 4.96
CA SER A 145 7.00 5.19 3.82
C SER A 145 8.38 5.76 3.50
N TYR A 146 8.53 7.09 3.52
CA TYR A 146 9.82 7.78 3.35
C TYR A 146 10.82 7.47 4.47
N ILE A 147 10.36 7.48 5.73
CA ILE A 147 11.19 7.24 6.91
C ILE A 147 11.64 5.77 6.96
N LYS A 148 10.72 4.81 6.77
CA LYS A 148 11.02 3.37 6.67
C LYS A 148 12.02 3.06 5.55
N LEU A 149 11.88 3.68 4.38
CA LEU A 149 12.86 3.53 3.29
C LEU A 149 14.23 4.10 3.66
N SER A 150 14.26 5.25 4.33
CA SER A 150 15.52 5.85 4.79
C SER A 150 16.22 4.99 5.87
N GLU A 151 15.46 4.39 6.79
CA GLU A 151 15.93 3.44 7.81
C GLU A 151 16.45 2.14 7.16
N LYS A 152 15.71 1.58 6.19
CA LYS A 152 16.14 0.38 5.43
C LYS A 152 17.51 0.55 4.77
N TYR A 153 17.86 1.77 4.36
CA TYR A 153 19.13 2.07 3.70
C TYR A 153 20.13 2.80 4.59
N GLU A 154 19.88 2.97 5.89
CA GLU A 154 20.68 3.81 6.79
C GLU A 154 22.18 3.47 6.73
N GLY A 155 22.53 2.18 6.63
CA GLY A 155 23.91 1.69 6.53
C GLY A 155 24.61 1.87 5.17
N VAL A 156 23.89 2.20 4.10
CA VAL A 156 24.44 2.35 2.73
C VAL A 156 23.97 3.60 2.01
N ILE A 157 23.23 4.48 2.70
CA ILE A 157 22.49 5.60 2.09
C ILE A 157 23.40 6.51 1.27
N GLN A 158 24.62 6.78 1.75
CA GLN A 158 25.59 7.60 1.04
C GLN A 158 26.03 6.97 -0.29
N THR A 159 26.25 5.66 -0.30
CA THR A 159 26.60 4.93 -1.53
C THR A 159 25.44 4.91 -2.52
N VAL A 160 24.21 4.83 -2.02
CA VAL A 160 23.00 4.90 -2.85
C VAL A 160 22.84 6.30 -3.44
N LYS A 161 22.98 7.37 -2.64
CA LYS A 161 22.94 8.77 -3.09
C LYS A 161 23.88 9.02 -4.27
N GLU A 162 25.14 8.60 -4.14
CA GLU A 162 26.15 8.76 -5.20
C GLU A 162 25.80 8.00 -6.48
N LYS A 163 25.34 6.74 -6.35
CA LYS A 163 24.91 5.92 -7.49
C LYS A 163 23.70 6.53 -8.19
N VAL A 164 22.71 6.99 -7.44
CA VAL A 164 21.50 7.61 -7.99
C VAL A 164 21.85 8.89 -8.73
N LYS A 165 22.64 9.78 -8.11
CA LYS A 165 23.10 11.02 -8.74
C LYS A 165 23.82 10.75 -10.06
N ARG A 166 24.75 9.79 -10.07
CA ARG A 166 25.46 9.38 -11.29
C ARG A 166 24.52 8.80 -12.36
N ASN A 167 23.57 7.95 -11.96
CA ASN A 167 22.68 7.29 -12.89
C ASN A 167 21.63 8.25 -13.48
N LEU A 168 21.23 9.30 -12.76
CA LEU A 168 20.31 10.32 -13.26
C LEU A 168 20.87 11.13 -14.45
N GLU A 169 22.20 11.18 -14.63
CA GLU A 169 22.79 11.77 -15.84
C GLU A 169 22.47 10.92 -17.10
N CYS A 170 22.27 9.61 -16.93
CA CYS A 170 21.95 8.70 -18.03
C CYS A 170 20.53 8.95 -18.57
N PRO A 171 20.36 9.28 -19.86
CA PRO A 171 19.04 9.49 -20.46
C PRO A 171 18.11 8.28 -20.34
N PHE A 172 18.64 7.06 -20.51
CA PHE A 172 17.84 5.84 -20.40
C PHE A 172 17.29 5.64 -18.99
N PHE A 173 18.11 5.86 -17.97
CA PHE A 173 17.70 5.75 -16.57
C PHE A 173 16.61 6.79 -16.25
N ARG A 174 16.76 8.04 -16.72
CA ARG A 174 15.72 9.07 -16.55
C ARG A 174 14.38 8.69 -17.17
N VAL A 175 14.40 8.16 -18.39
CA VAL A 175 13.16 7.71 -19.05
C VAL A 175 12.51 6.58 -18.25
N LYS A 176 13.28 5.62 -17.75
CA LYS A 176 12.74 4.54 -16.90
C LYS A 176 12.21 5.04 -15.56
N MET A 177 12.89 5.97 -14.91
CA MET A 177 12.39 6.59 -13.68
C MET A 177 11.08 7.33 -13.94
N LEU A 178 10.99 8.10 -15.02
CA LEU A 178 9.77 8.81 -15.41
C LEU A 178 8.62 7.86 -15.78
N GLU A 179 8.87 6.82 -16.56
CA GLU A 179 7.83 5.84 -16.91
C GLU A 179 7.23 5.17 -15.67
N ASN A 180 8.04 4.87 -14.65
CA ASN A 180 7.58 4.22 -13.43
C ASN A 180 6.95 5.18 -12.42
N LEU A 181 7.32 6.47 -12.45
CA LEU A 181 6.71 7.51 -11.59
C LEU A 181 5.23 7.76 -11.92
N TYR A 182 4.79 7.43 -13.14
CA TYR A 182 3.42 7.69 -13.64
C TYR A 182 2.61 6.38 -13.77
N GLN A 183 3.11 5.26 -13.24
CA GLN A 183 2.38 3.99 -13.20
C GLN A 183 1.41 3.93 -12.02
N LEU A 184 0.43 3.03 -12.08
CA LEU A 184 -0.63 2.87 -11.08
C LEU A 184 -0.19 2.08 -9.82
N ASP A 185 1.11 1.94 -9.60
CA ASP A 185 1.69 1.25 -8.44
C ASP A 185 2.17 2.30 -7.43
N ASP A 186 1.52 2.34 -6.26
CA ASP A 186 1.76 3.35 -5.23
C ASP A 186 3.11 3.20 -4.55
N ASP A 187 3.58 1.96 -4.37
CA ASP A 187 4.86 1.65 -3.74
C ASP A 187 6.00 2.00 -4.69
N LEU A 188 5.87 1.63 -5.97
CA LEU A 188 6.84 1.99 -6.98
C LEU A 188 6.93 3.52 -7.15
N THR A 189 5.79 4.21 -7.16
CA THR A 189 5.75 5.67 -7.23
C THR A 189 6.48 6.29 -6.04
N SER A 190 6.19 5.82 -4.82
CA SER A 190 6.85 6.28 -3.58
C SER A 190 8.36 6.03 -3.60
N ASN A 191 8.78 4.85 -4.05
CA ASN A 191 10.19 4.49 -4.21
C ASN A 191 10.92 5.39 -5.21
N ILE A 192 10.29 5.70 -6.35
CA ILE A 192 10.87 6.58 -7.36
C ILE A 192 10.99 8.01 -6.82
N ILE A 193 9.99 8.50 -6.09
CA ILE A 193 10.05 9.81 -5.41
C ILE A 193 11.19 9.83 -4.39
N PHE A 194 11.34 8.80 -3.57
CA PHE A 194 12.43 8.65 -2.62
C PHE A 194 13.80 8.71 -3.31
N LEU A 195 13.99 7.96 -4.40
CA LEU A 195 15.24 7.99 -5.16
C LEU A 195 15.54 9.40 -5.71
N TYR A 196 14.54 10.14 -6.18
CA TYR A 196 14.73 11.54 -6.55
C TYR A 196 15.13 12.41 -5.34
N GLY A 197 14.53 12.18 -4.16
CA GLY A 197 14.87 12.84 -2.89
C GLY A 197 16.32 12.63 -2.43
N LEU A 198 16.93 11.51 -2.81
CA LEU A 198 18.35 11.23 -2.52
C LEU A 198 19.33 12.03 -3.40
N ALA A 199 18.86 12.64 -4.48
CA ALA A 199 19.70 13.34 -5.45
C ALA A 199 19.93 14.81 -5.07
N GLU A 200 20.67 15.05 -3.98
CA GLU A 200 20.95 16.40 -3.46
C GLU A 200 21.46 17.38 -4.54
N ASN A 201 20.83 18.56 -4.57
CA ASN A 201 21.08 19.66 -5.51
C ASN A 201 20.91 19.26 -7.00
N SER A 202 20.12 18.22 -7.29
CA SER A 202 19.85 17.77 -8.66
C SER A 202 18.72 18.58 -9.30
N THR A 203 19.08 19.44 -10.25
CA THR A 203 18.11 20.22 -11.07
C THR A 203 17.19 19.31 -11.89
N ILE A 204 17.64 18.11 -12.24
CA ILE A 204 16.84 17.11 -12.95
C ILE A 204 15.74 16.57 -12.03
N ALA A 205 16.11 16.14 -10.82
CA ALA A 205 15.18 15.61 -9.84
C ALA A 205 14.14 16.68 -9.46
N GLU A 206 14.60 17.90 -9.18
CA GLU A 206 13.75 19.03 -8.87
C GLU A 206 12.70 19.29 -9.97
N ARG A 207 13.14 19.38 -11.23
CA ARG A 207 12.22 19.63 -12.36
C ARG A 207 11.17 18.53 -12.49
N VAL A 208 11.53 17.28 -12.28
CA VAL A 208 10.60 16.14 -12.37
C VAL A 208 9.58 16.20 -11.25
N LEU A 209 10.02 16.36 -10.00
CA LEU A 209 9.12 16.42 -8.85
C LEU A 209 8.20 17.64 -8.90
N ARG A 210 8.71 18.82 -9.31
CA ARG A 210 7.87 20.02 -9.53
C ARG A 210 6.81 19.84 -10.61
N HIS A 211 7.07 19.02 -11.63
CA HIS A 211 6.06 18.70 -12.64
C HIS A 211 5.05 17.67 -12.11
N PHE A 212 5.53 16.68 -11.35
CA PHE A 212 4.70 15.65 -10.75
C PHE A 212 3.65 16.24 -9.79
N ILE A 213 4.03 17.15 -8.88
CA ILE A 213 3.08 17.77 -7.92
C ILE A 213 2.02 18.66 -8.58
N LYS A 214 2.22 19.10 -9.83
CA LYS A 214 1.23 19.84 -10.64
C LYS A 214 0.28 18.92 -11.41
N SER A 215 0.51 17.62 -11.38
CA SER A 215 -0.28 16.67 -12.13
C SER A 215 -1.62 16.41 -11.44
N SER A 216 -2.71 16.45 -12.21
CA SER A 216 -4.08 16.23 -11.71
C SER A 216 -4.39 14.76 -11.38
N TRP A 217 -3.57 13.83 -11.87
CA TRP A 217 -3.73 12.39 -11.64
C TRP A 217 -2.80 11.88 -10.52
N ALA A 218 -1.87 12.71 -10.01
CA ALA A 218 -1.05 12.34 -8.87
C ALA A 218 -1.91 12.33 -7.59
N LYS A 219 -1.79 11.26 -6.79
CA LYS A 219 -2.49 11.14 -5.50
C LYS A 219 -1.91 12.13 -4.49
N GLU A 220 -2.72 12.54 -3.52
CA GLU A 220 -2.33 13.56 -2.54
C GLU A 220 -1.12 13.14 -1.70
N MET A 221 -1.13 11.89 -1.22
CA MET A 221 0.00 11.26 -0.54
C MET A 221 1.31 11.33 -1.35
N HIS A 222 1.26 11.10 -2.67
CA HIS A 222 2.47 11.19 -3.50
C HIS A 222 2.93 12.63 -3.69
N LYS A 223 2.02 13.60 -3.72
CA LYS A 223 2.41 15.02 -3.77
C LYS A 223 3.11 15.43 -2.49
N GLU A 224 2.63 14.95 -1.34
CA GLU A 224 3.28 15.13 -0.03
C GLU A 224 4.71 14.59 -0.04
N LEU A 225 4.88 13.32 -0.44
CA LEU A 225 6.19 12.69 -0.57
C LEU A 225 7.11 13.47 -1.52
N ALA A 226 6.58 13.93 -2.67
CA ALA A 226 7.35 14.67 -3.65
C ALA A 226 7.78 16.05 -3.12
N MET A 227 6.97 16.72 -2.31
CA MET A 227 7.35 17.98 -1.68
C MET A 227 8.38 17.81 -0.56
N LEU A 228 8.30 16.72 0.21
CA LEU A 228 9.35 16.36 1.17
C LEU A 228 10.67 16.05 0.45
N ALA A 229 10.62 15.29 -0.65
CA ALA A 229 11.79 15.02 -1.48
C ALA A 229 12.37 16.31 -2.10
N LEU A 230 11.52 17.27 -2.52
CA LEU A 230 11.95 18.59 -2.98
C LEU A 230 12.74 19.36 -1.91
N ARG A 231 12.25 19.36 -0.66
CA ARG A 231 12.96 19.97 0.47
C ARG A 231 14.32 19.31 0.67
N ASP A 232 14.37 17.99 0.64
CA ASP A 232 15.60 17.23 0.94
C ASP A 232 16.69 17.40 -0.12
N ILE A 233 16.31 17.62 -1.39
CA ILE A 233 17.27 17.98 -2.45
C ILE A 233 17.68 19.46 -2.43
N GLY A 234 17.10 20.28 -1.54
CA GLY A 234 17.38 21.71 -1.39
C GLY A 234 16.61 22.62 -2.35
N ALA A 235 15.46 22.17 -2.87
CA ALA A 235 14.64 22.99 -3.77
C ALA A 235 13.98 24.15 -3.01
N GLU A 236 13.94 25.34 -3.62
CA GLU A 236 13.36 26.52 -2.99
C GLU A 236 11.82 26.48 -2.97
N GLU A 237 11.25 26.86 -1.83
CA GLU A 237 9.82 27.16 -1.67
C GLU A 237 9.46 28.54 -2.26
N PRO A 238 8.19 28.81 -2.61
CA PRO A 238 7.01 27.93 -2.49
C PRO A 238 6.89 26.91 -3.64
N TYR A 239 6.14 25.84 -3.37
CA TYR A 239 5.79 24.83 -4.36
C TYR A 239 4.45 25.17 -5.04
N GLU A 240 4.39 24.96 -6.35
CA GLU A 240 3.16 25.08 -7.13
C GLU A 240 2.52 23.69 -7.25
N VAL A 241 1.46 23.44 -6.49
CA VAL A 241 0.84 22.12 -6.31
C VAL A 241 -0.58 22.13 -6.86
N MET A 242 -0.99 21.05 -7.53
CA MET A 242 -2.39 20.84 -7.95
C MET A 242 -3.22 20.37 -6.76
N MET A 243 -4.10 21.23 -6.24
CA MET A 243 -5.03 20.93 -5.15
C MET A 243 -6.45 21.32 -5.59
N GLU A 244 -7.44 20.47 -5.34
CA GLU A 244 -8.86 20.76 -5.63
C GLU A 244 -9.09 21.28 -7.08
N ASN A 245 -8.43 20.66 -8.06
CA ASN A 245 -8.45 21.05 -9.48
C ASN A 245 -7.91 22.46 -9.78
N ARG A 246 -7.10 23.04 -8.90
CA ARG A 246 -6.43 24.34 -9.12
C ARG A 246 -4.96 24.24 -8.71
N ILE A 247 -4.11 25.02 -9.38
CA ILE A 247 -2.71 25.13 -8.97
C ILE A 247 -2.60 26.23 -7.93
N VAL A 248 -2.08 25.89 -6.75
CA VAL A 248 -1.86 26.81 -5.64
C VAL A 248 -0.38 26.87 -5.28
N LYS A 249 0.07 28.04 -4.80
CA LYS A 249 1.42 28.22 -4.24
C LYS A 249 1.36 27.99 -2.74
N VAL A 250 2.17 27.07 -2.24
CA VAL A 250 2.19 26.65 -0.84
C VAL A 250 3.63 26.45 -0.37
N THR A 251 3.92 26.84 0.87
CA THR A 251 5.07 26.32 1.61
C THR A 251 4.74 24.96 2.22
N LEU A 252 5.73 24.15 2.61
CA LEU A 252 5.48 22.90 3.33
C LEU A 252 4.70 23.15 4.62
N LYS A 253 5.04 24.23 5.34
CA LYS A 253 4.34 24.61 6.56
C LYS A 253 2.85 24.86 6.28
N GLU A 254 2.54 25.72 5.32
CA GLU A 254 1.14 26.03 4.95
C GLU A 254 0.40 24.82 4.39
N TYR A 255 1.09 23.90 3.71
CA TYR A 255 0.48 22.69 3.16
C TYR A 255 0.12 21.70 4.28
N PHE A 256 1.07 21.40 5.16
CA PHE A 256 0.84 20.45 6.27
C PHE A 256 -0.04 21.03 7.38
N GLU A 257 -0.08 22.35 7.57
CA GLU A 257 -1.06 23.02 8.44
C GLU A 257 -2.51 22.92 7.92
N ARG A 258 -2.73 22.45 6.68
CA ARG A 258 -4.07 22.14 6.15
C ARG A 258 -4.45 20.67 6.33
N ILE A 259 -3.51 19.84 6.77
CA ILE A 259 -3.74 18.43 7.02
C ILE A 259 -4.11 18.27 8.50
N PRO A 260 -5.27 17.67 8.81
CA PRO A 260 -5.65 17.41 10.19
C PRO A 260 -4.63 16.49 10.86
N GLN A 261 -3.87 17.01 11.82
CA GLN A 261 -3.20 16.16 12.80
C GLN A 261 -4.27 15.58 13.71
N TRP A 262 -4.46 14.27 13.61
CA TRP A 262 -5.51 13.61 14.35
C TRP A 262 -5.30 13.71 15.86
N GLU A 263 -6.28 14.29 16.53
CA GLU A 263 -6.28 14.39 17.98
C GLU A 263 -6.76 13.07 18.62
N PRO A 264 -6.24 12.70 19.81
CA PRO A 264 -6.68 11.50 20.56
C PRO A 264 -8.20 11.39 20.72
N GLN A 265 -8.89 12.51 20.87
CA GLN A 265 -10.34 12.57 21.03
C GLN A 265 -11.09 12.13 19.76
N TRP A 266 -10.52 12.37 18.57
CA TRP A 266 -11.15 11.99 17.31
C TRP A 266 -11.09 10.48 17.09
N TYR A 267 -10.00 9.84 17.50
CA TYR A 267 -9.89 8.38 17.54
C TYR A 267 -10.91 7.77 18.51
N GLN A 268 -10.99 8.32 19.73
CA GLN A 268 -11.93 7.83 20.74
C GLN A 268 -13.39 7.90 20.26
N VAL A 269 -13.76 8.93 19.50
CA VAL A 269 -15.09 9.04 18.88
C VAL A 269 -15.31 7.93 17.86
N MET A 270 -14.35 7.72 16.96
CA MET A 270 -14.45 6.70 15.92
C MET A 270 -14.52 5.30 16.52
N GLU A 271 -13.59 4.94 17.41
CA GLU A 271 -13.54 3.64 18.07
C GLU A 271 -14.83 3.34 18.83
N LYS A 272 -15.32 4.31 19.59
CA LYS A 272 -16.55 4.13 20.35
C LYS A 272 -17.77 3.96 19.44
N ALA A 273 -17.80 4.62 18.29
CA ALA A 273 -18.85 4.42 17.30
C ALA A 273 -18.77 3.04 16.63
N LEU A 274 -17.55 2.57 16.30
CA LEU A 274 -17.28 1.24 15.75
C LEU A 274 -17.59 0.11 16.74
N GLU A 275 -17.28 0.27 18.02
CA GLU A 275 -17.61 -0.72 19.05
C GLU A 275 -19.13 -0.89 19.15
N ASN A 276 -19.85 0.23 19.14
CA ASN A 276 -21.29 0.25 19.30
C ASN A 276 -22.02 -0.27 18.06
N ILE A 277 -21.55 0.02 16.84
CA ILE A 277 -22.26 -0.36 15.61
C ILE A 277 -22.38 -1.88 15.45
N LYS A 278 -21.43 -2.65 16.00
CA LYS A 278 -21.42 -4.12 16.02
C LYS A 278 -22.66 -4.74 16.69
N TYR A 279 -23.26 -4.03 17.64
CA TYR A 279 -24.45 -4.49 18.36
C TYR A 279 -25.76 -4.01 17.72
N ASN A 280 -25.71 -3.29 16.60
CA ASN A 280 -26.89 -2.83 15.90
C ASN A 280 -27.47 -3.95 15.02
N LYS A 281 -28.79 -4.15 15.05
CA LYS A 281 -29.48 -5.20 14.28
C LYS A 281 -29.30 -5.10 12.76
N TYR A 282 -28.87 -3.94 12.27
CA TYR A 282 -28.62 -3.67 10.86
C TYR A 282 -27.13 -3.68 10.51
N HIS A 283 -26.26 -4.14 11.41
CA HIS A 283 -24.82 -4.21 11.20
C HIS A 283 -24.46 -5.03 9.95
N SER A 284 -23.44 -4.56 9.23
CA SER A 284 -22.75 -5.32 8.19
C SER A 284 -21.26 -4.98 8.24
N LYS A 285 -20.36 -5.90 7.84
CA LYS A 285 -18.90 -5.67 7.80
C LYS A 285 -18.54 -4.40 7.00
N THR A 286 -19.28 -4.12 5.93
CA THR A 286 -19.14 -2.89 5.12
C THR A 286 -19.49 -1.58 5.85
N MET A 287 -20.25 -1.64 6.93
CA MET A 287 -20.70 -0.46 7.67
C MET A 287 -19.59 0.14 8.54
N GLU A 288 -18.64 -0.69 8.98
CA GLU A 288 -17.48 -0.23 9.75
C GLU A 288 -16.59 0.66 8.87
N GLY A 289 -16.31 0.24 7.63
CA GLY A 289 -15.57 1.05 6.65
C GLY A 289 -16.30 2.33 6.27
N GLU A 290 -17.62 2.29 6.09
CA GLU A 290 -18.39 3.50 5.80
C GLU A 290 -18.41 4.50 6.96
N LEU A 291 -18.48 4.02 8.20
CA LEU A 291 -18.41 4.89 9.37
C LEU A 291 -17.07 5.61 9.44
N LYS A 292 -15.96 4.88 9.25
CA LYS A 292 -14.61 5.44 9.16
C LYS A 292 -14.53 6.50 8.05
N GLU A 293 -15.05 6.19 6.86
CA GLU A 293 -15.06 7.12 5.73
C GLU A 293 -15.87 8.39 6.02
N VAL A 294 -17.06 8.27 6.63
CA VAL A 294 -17.88 9.44 7.01
C VAL A 294 -17.15 10.32 8.01
N TRP A 295 -16.45 9.71 8.98
CA TRP A 295 -15.69 10.44 9.98
C TRP A 295 -14.47 11.14 9.37
N ASN A 296 -13.70 10.43 8.54
CA ASN A 296 -12.55 10.98 7.82
C ASN A 296 -12.96 12.16 6.92
N GLN A 297 -14.06 12.02 6.17
CA GLN A 297 -14.62 13.10 5.37
C GLN A 297 -15.02 14.31 6.22
N TYR A 298 -15.65 14.06 7.38
CA TYR A 298 -16.08 15.14 8.25
C TYR A 298 -14.87 15.93 8.78
N ILE A 299 -13.86 15.22 9.31
CA ILE A 299 -12.62 15.83 9.80
C ILE A 299 -11.95 16.64 8.68
N LYS A 300 -11.85 16.07 7.48
CA LYS A 300 -11.25 16.75 6.31
C LYS A 300 -11.97 18.05 5.93
N VAL A 301 -13.30 18.06 5.95
CA VAL A 301 -14.10 19.24 5.57
C VAL A 301 -14.18 20.28 6.70
N ALA A 302 -14.20 19.84 7.95
CA ALA A 302 -14.30 20.72 9.11
C ALA A 302 -12.94 21.32 9.52
N TYR A 303 -11.81 20.71 9.14
CA TYR A 303 -10.48 21.20 9.47
C TYR A 303 -10.15 22.52 8.74
N PRO A 304 -9.48 23.50 9.40
CA PRO A 304 -8.95 23.48 10.78
C PRO A 304 -9.94 23.89 11.87
N GLU A 305 -11.17 24.28 11.51
CA GLU A 305 -12.17 24.83 12.43
C GLU A 305 -13.06 23.75 13.08
N ILE A 306 -12.46 22.61 13.45
CA ILE A 306 -13.20 21.50 14.05
C ILE A 306 -13.67 21.91 15.45
N PRO A 307 -14.99 21.83 15.76
CA PRO A 307 -15.48 22.12 17.10
C PRO A 307 -14.85 21.16 18.13
N PRO A 308 -14.45 21.64 19.32
CA PRO A 308 -13.76 20.81 20.30
C PRO A 308 -14.63 19.63 20.75
N VAL A 309 -14.05 18.43 20.73
CA VAL A 309 -14.73 17.18 21.10
C VAL A 309 -14.79 17.05 22.63
N ARG A 310 -15.76 17.75 23.24
CA ARG A 310 -15.96 17.73 24.71
C ARG A 310 -16.67 16.48 25.22
N ASP A 311 -17.54 15.88 24.41
CA ASP A 311 -18.33 14.70 24.77
C ASP A 311 -18.21 13.61 23.71
N ILE A 312 -17.33 12.64 23.97
CA ILE A 312 -17.09 11.51 23.06
C ILE A 312 -18.38 10.75 22.75
N ASN A 313 -19.29 10.60 23.72
CA ASN A 313 -20.53 9.85 23.51
C ASN A 313 -21.44 10.55 22.50
N LEU A 314 -21.59 11.86 22.62
CA LEU A 314 -22.45 12.66 21.75
C LEU A 314 -21.96 12.60 20.30
N TRP A 315 -20.66 12.80 20.11
CA TRP A 315 -20.03 12.74 18.79
C TRP A 315 -20.10 11.34 18.17
N SER A 316 -19.84 10.29 18.97
CA SER A 316 -19.93 8.90 18.50
C SER A 316 -21.36 8.52 18.11
N ALA A 317 -22.35 8.96 18.90
CA ALA A 317 -23.76 8.72 18.65
C ALA A 317 -24.23 9.43 17.37
N ALA A 318 -23.81 10.69 17.19
CA ALA A 318 -24.12 11.47 15.99
C ALA A 318 -23.49 10.84 14.74
N LEU A 319 -22.24 10.36 14.84
CA LEU A 319 -21.54 9.65 13.77
C LEU A 319 -22.22 8.32 13.40
N GLU A 320 -22.60 7.48 14.37
CA GLU A 320 -23.39 6.26 14.11
C GLU A 320 -24.68 6.65 13.39
N TYR A 321 -25.46 7.59 13.95
CA TYR A 321 -26.75 8.00 13.37
C TYR A 321 -26.63 8.53 11.94
N LEU A 322 -25.62 9.35 11.68
CA LEU A 322 -25.32 9.91 10.36
C LEU A 322 -25.00 8.83 9.33
N THR A 323 -24.18 7.85 9.72
CA THR A 323 -23.77 6.73 8.86
C THR A 323 -25.00 5.93 8.41
N PHE A 324 -25.88 5.57 9.34
CA PHE A 324 -27.13 4.87 9.01
C PHE A 324 -28.07 5.71 8.15
N LYS A 325 -28.16 7.01 8.42
CA LYS A 325 -28.98 7.93 7.62
C LYS A 325 -28.49 8.05 6.18
N LYS A 326 -27.19 8.07 5.93
CA LYS A 326 -26.62 8.07 4.57
C LYS A 326 -27.00 6.80 3.78
N ARG A 327 -27.16 5.65 4.44
CA ARG A 327 -27.70 4.41 3.83
C ARG A 327 -29.22 4.40 3.63
N GLY A 328 -29.93 5.45 4.02
CA GLY A 328 -31.40 5.47 4.01
C GLY A 328 -32.03 4.61 5.11
N ILE A 329 -31.25 4.15 6.09
CA ILE A 329 -31.77 3.40 7.23
C ILE A 329 -32.31 4.38 8.28
N ASN A 330 -33.61 4.29 8.55
CA ASN A 330 -34.27 5.10 9.56
C ASN A 330 -34.09 4.47 10.94
N LEU A 331 -33.05 4.88 11.66
CA LEU A 331 -32.90 4.55 13.07
C LEU A 331 -33.77 5.44 13.96
N ASN A 332 -34.20 4.87 15.10
CA ASN A 332 -34.84 5.61 16.16
C ASN A 332 -33.76 6.35 16.97
N HIS A 333 -33.67 7.67 16.78
CA HIS A 333 -32.70 8.51 17.47
C HIS A 333 -32.78 8.37 19.01
N LYS A 334 -33.97 8.11 19.59
CA LYS A 334 -34.11 7.89 21.04
C LYS A 334 -33.41 6.61 21.53
N GLU A 335 -33.41 5.56 20.72
CA GLU A 335 -32.72 4.31 21.06
C GLU A 335 -31.19 4.50 21.04
N ILE A 336 -30.69 5.25 20.05
CA ILE A 336 -29.26 5.59 19.98
C ILE A 336 -28.86 6.49 21.15
N SER A 337 -29.66 7.52 21.44
CA SER A 337 -29.41 8.41 22.58
C SER A 337 -29.32 7.64 23.89
N LEU A 338 -30.19 6.65 24.11
CA LEU A 338 -30.14 5.79 25.28
C LEU A 338 -28.87 4.93 25.32
N LYS A 339 -28.48 4.34 24.19
CA LYS A 339 -27.27 3.51 24.04
C LYS A 339 -26.01 4.29 24.42
N TYR A 340 -25.90 5.53 23.96
CA TYR A 340 -24.75 6.40 24.22
C TYR A 340 -24.87 7.23 25.50
N ARG A 341 -26.01 7.18 26.20
CA ARG A 341 -26.30 7.99 27.39
C ARG A 341 -26.22 9.51 27.13
N VAL A 342 -26.81 9.94 26.02
CA VAL A 342 -26.86 11.36 25.60
C VAL A 342 -28.30 11.82 25.43
N PHE A 343 -28.54 13.13 25.42
CA PHE A 343 -29.89 13.65 25.19
C PHE A 343 -30.30 13.54 23.71
N PRO A 344 -31.53 13.11 23.39
CA PRO A 344 -32.04 13.01 22.01
C PRO A 344 -31.97 14.31 21.22
N GLU A 345 -32.19 15.44 21.88
CA GLU A 345 -32.15 16.76 21.26
C GLU A 345 -30.73 17.14 20.84
N GLU A 346 -29.75 16.92 21.73
CA GLU A 346 -28.33 17.18 21.47
C GLU A 346 -27.79 16.29 20.35
N LEU A 347 -28.18 15.01 20.33
CA LEU A 347 -27.84 14.07 19.27
C LEU A 347 -28.29 14.62 17.90
N LEU A 348 -29.54 15.06 17.80
CA LEU A 348 -30.10 15.55 16.54
C LEU A 348 -29.46 16.86 16.08
N GLU A 349 -29.10 17.74 17.02
CA GLU A 349 -28.36 18.96 16.73
C GLU A 349 -26.98 18.64 16.17
N LYS A 350 -26.21 17.80 16.87
CA LYS A 350 -24.85 17.41 16.44
C LYS A 350 -24.85 16.65 15.11
N TYR A 351 -25.81 15.74 14.92
CA TYR A 351 -26.00 15.05 13.63
C TYR A 351 -26.24 16.04 12.48
N LYS A 352 -27.10 17.05 12.68
CA LYS A 352 -27.39 18.05 11.65
C LYS A 352 -26.18 18.90 11.33
N GLU A 353 -25.44 19.32 12.35
CA GLU A 353 -24.19 20.08 12.19
C GLU A 353 -23.18 19.29 11.35
N MET A 354 -22.92 18.03 11.69
CA MET A 354 -22.03 17.15 10.92
C MET A 354 -22.52 16.92 9.49
N GLY A 355 -23.83 16.66 9.32
CA GLY A 355 -24.44 16.46 8.00
C GLY A 355 -24.39 17.70 7.10
N GLN A 356 -24.52 18.90 7.68
CA GLN A 356 -24.40 20.16 6.95
C GLN A 356 -22.97 20.41 6.47
N ALA A 357 -21.97 20.11 7.31
CA ALA A 357 -20.57 20.21 6.91
C ALA A 357 -20.27 19.31 5.70
N LEU A 358 -20.73 18.06 5.74
CA LEU A 358 -20.51 17.07 4.68
C LEU A 358 -21.31 17.31 3.38
N SER A 359 -22.23 18.27 3.37
CA SER A 359 -23.04 18.62 2.18
C SER A 359 -22.48 19.83 1.42
N ARG A 360 -21.40 20.44 1.92
CA ARG A 360 -20.66 21.53 1.27
C ARG A 360 -19.57 20.95 0.39
#